data_AF-A0A7C4J7Q8-F1
#
_entry.id   AF-A0A7C4J7Q8-F1
#
_cell.length_a   1.000
_cell.length_b   1.000
_cell.length_c   1.000
_cell.angle_alpha   90.00
_cell.angle_beta   90.00
_cell.angle_gamma   90.00
#
_symmetry.space_group_name_H-M   'P 1'
#
loop_
_entity.id
_entity.type
_entity.pdbx_description
1 polymer ?
#
loop_
_entity_poly.entity_id
_entity_poly.type
_entity_poly.pdbx_seq_one_letter_code
_entity_poly.pdbx_strand_id
1 'polypeptide(L)'
;QAAEFVARSGCDSLAVAVGTSHGAYKFAGEEGLRLDRLGEIQRRLPDRFPLVLHGASSVNSDDVRRINAAGGRLNPQAKGVAESELPDAIRLGVCKVNMATDARLLWARVHREFFRDHPEAFDPIEPGRIYVQELAELVAHKCRVLGSADRLNEVRTYLSL
;
A
#
# COMPACT_ATOMS: atom_id res chain seq x y z
N GLN A 1 -20.34 -5.41 15.91
CA GLN A 1 -19.69 -6.26 14.87
C GLN A 1 -18.20 -6.41 15.14
N ALA A 2 -17.33 -5.42 14.91
CA ALA A 2 -15.88 -5.58 15.10
C ALA A 2 -15.45 -6.15 16.46
N ALA A 3 -15.90 -5.57 17.57
CA ALA A 3 -15.59 -6.06 18.92
C ALA A 3 -16.08 -7.48 19.19
N GLU A 4 -17.28 -7.82 18.72
CA GLU A 4 -17.83 -9.16 18.85
C GLU A 4 -17.01 -10.17 18.03
N PHE A 5 -16.62 -9.81 16.80
CA PHE A 5 -15.79 -10.66 15.95
C PHE A 5 -14.43 -10.94 16.61
N VAL A 6 -13.76 -9.91 17.12
CA VAL A 6 -12.48 -10.08 17.84
C VAL A 6 -12.66 -10.99 19.05
N ALA A 7 -13.66 -10.74 19.90
CA ALA A 7 -13.90 -11.53 21.10
C ALA A 7 -14.22 -13.00 20.79
N ARG A 8 -14.95 -13.29 19.70
CA ARG A 8 -15.36 -14.64 19.33
C ARG A 8 -14.30 -15.40 18.54
N SER A 9 -13.51 -14.71 17.74
CA SER A 9 -12.48 -15.34 16.89
C SER A 9 -11.15 -15.52 17.59
N GLY A 10 -10.80 -14.63 18.52
CA GLY A 10 -9.47 -14.61 19.13
C GLY A 10 -8.35 -14.26 18.13
N CYS A 11 -8.66 -13.56 17.02
CA CYS A 11 -7.63 -13.10 16.09
C CYS A 11 -6.65 -12.13 16.78
N ASP A 12 -5.41 -12.04 16.27
CA ASP A 12 -4.39 -11.11 16.80
C ASP A 12 -4.42 -9.72 16.14
N SER A 13 -5.09 -9.60 15.00
CA SER A 13 -5.26 -8.34 14.28
C SER A 13 -6.54 -8.37 13.43
N LEU A 14 -7.10 -7.19 13.16
CA LEU A 14 -8.37 -7.05 12.45
C LEU A 14 -8.20 -6.19 11.20
N ALA A 15 -8.46 -6.79 10.03
CA ALA A 15 -8.63 -6.04 8.79
C ALA A 15 -9.99 -5.33 8.77
N VAL A 16 -9.98 -4.03 8.44
CA VAL A 16 -11.17 -3.19 8.46
C VAL A 16 -11.46 -2.58 7.09
N ALA A 17 -12.74 -2.46 6.76
CA ALA A 17 -13.20 -1.78 5.56
C ALA A 17 -13.53 -0.32 5.90
N VAL A 18 -12.62 0.60 5.55
CA VAL A 18 -12.73 2.05 5.86
C VAL A 18 -12.61 2.90 4.59
N GLY A 19 -13.27 2.48 3.51
CA GLY A 19 -13.29 3.22 2.24
C GLY A 19 -12.24 2.78 1.22
N THR A 20 -11.39 1.80 1.53
CA THR A 20 -10.45 1.23 0.55
C THR A 20 -11.08 0.10 -0.27
N SER A 21 -10.66 -0.01 -1.53
CA SER A 21 -10.96 -1.17 -2.38
C SER A 21 -9.67 -1.75 -3.00
N HIS A 22 -9.76 -2.97 -3.53
CA HIS A 22 -8.62 -3.64 -4.18
C HIS A 22 -8.49 -3.20 -5.65
N GLY A 23 -7.25 -3.12 -6.14
CA GLY A 23 -6.94 -2.78 -7.55
C GLY A 23 -6.52 -1.33 -7.75
N ALA A 24 -6.56 -0.86 -9.00
CA ALA A 24 -6.27 0.53 -9.38
C ALA A 24 -7.49 1.46 -9.24
N TYR A 25 -8.65 0.91 -8.87
CA TYR A 25 -9.94 1.59 -8.88
C TYR A 25 -10.45 1.76 -7.44
N LYS A 26 -9.87 2.69 -6.69
CA LYS A 26 -10.09 2.73 -5.24
C LYS A 26 -11.29 3.54 -4.78
N PHE A 27 -11.81 4.44 -5.60
CA PHE A 27 -12.90 5.31 -5.21
C PHE A 27 -13.93 5.43 -6.34
N ALA A 28 -15.15 4.97 -6.08
CA ALA A 28 -16.30 5.16 -6.96
C ALA A 28 -17.24 6.29 -6.47
N GLY A 29 -16.88 7.05 -5.43
CA GLY A 29 -17.74 8.13 -4.96
C GLY A 29 -17.32 8.93 -3.71
N GLU A 30 -16.63 8.33 -2.73
CA GLU A 30 -16.12 9.09 -1.55
C GLU A 30 -14.59 9.16 -1.57
N GLU A 31 -14.04 10.35 -1.31
CA GLU A 31 -12.61 10.63 -1.31
C GLU A 31 -11.99 10.23 0.04
N GLY A 32 -11.05 9.28 0.03
CA GLY A 32 -10.14 9.03 1.16
C GLY A 32 -10.57 7.97 2.17
N LEU A 33 -9.79 7.86 3.24
CA LEU A 33 -10.02 6.91 4.33
C LEU A 33 -11.11 7.42 5.28
N ARG A 34 -12.01 6.53 5.69
CA ARG A 34 -13.02 6.78 6.73
C ARG A 34 -12.39 6.73 8.12
N LEU A 35 -11.56 7.74 8.43
CA LEU A 35 -10.85 7.88 9.70
C LEU A 35 -11.81 7.99 10.90
N ASP A 36 -12.99 8.58 10.70
CA ASP A 36 -14.10 8.61 11.65
C ASP A 36 -14.48 7.20 12.11
N ARG A 37 -14.71 6.29 11.14
CA ARG A 37 -15.06 4.89 11.38
C ARG A 37 -13.90 4.10 11.97
N LEU A 38 -12.69 4.36 11.50
CA LEU A 38 -11.48 3.75 12.05
C LEU A 38 -11.35 4.04 13.55
N GLY A 39 -11.53 5.31 13.96
CA GLY A 39 -11.50 5.72 15.36
C GLY A 39 -12.66 5.15 16.19
N GLU A 40 -13.86 5.04 15.63
CA GLU A 40 -14.99 4.34 16.28
C GLU A 40 -14.72 2.86 16.51
N ILE A 41 -14.13 2.17 15.53
CA ILE A 41 -13.75 0.76 15.65
C ILE A 41 -12.70 0.62 16.74
N GLN A 42 -11.60 1.38 16.67
CA GLN A 42 -10.51 1.29 17.63
C GLN A 42 -10.96 1.49 19.08
N ARG A 43 -11.88 2.45 19.33
CA ARG A 43 -12.45 2.70 20.68
C ARG A 43 -13.27 1.54 21.25
N ARG A 44 -13.80 0.67 20.39
CA ARG A 44 -14.60 -0.49 20.81
C ARG A 44 -13.76 -1.76 20.98
N LEU A 45 -12.51 -1.75 20.51
CA LEU A 45 -11.61 -2.89 20.62
C LEU A 45 -10.73 -2.77 21.88
N PRO A 46 -10.37 -3.90 22.51
CA PRO A 46 -9.54 -3.89 23.71
C PRO A 46 -8.11 -3.43 23.40
N ASP A 47 -7.39 -2.93 24.42
CA ASP A 47 -5.93 -2.82 24.48
C ASP A 47 -5.23 -2.28 23.21
N ARG A 48 -5.78 -1.20 22.63
CA ARG A 48 -5.30 -0.62 21.36
C ARG A 48 -5.03 -1.70 20.29
N PHE A 49 -6.04 -2.54 20.06
CA PHE A 49 -6.01 -3.70 19.19
C PHE A 49 -5.39 -3.42 17.80
N PRO A 50 -4.50 -4.30 17.29
CA PRO A 50 -3.84 -4.12 15.99
C PRO A 50 -4.81 -4.11 14.80
N LEU A 51 -4.87 -2.99 14.06
CA LEU A 51 -5.69 -2.88 12.85
C LEU A 51 -4.88 -3.03 11.56
N VAL A 52 -5.50 -3.63 10.55
CA VAL A 52 -4.92 -3.87 9.23
C VAL A 52 -5.66 -3.08 8.15
N LEU A 53 -4.93 -2.29 7.37
CA LEU A 53 -5.47 -1.55 6.23
C LEU A 53 -5.17 -2.30 4.93
N HIS A 54 -6.22 -2.84 4.31
CA HIS A 54 -6.15 -3.43 2.97
C HIS A 54 -6.28 -2.37 1.88
N GLY A 55 -5.78 -2.67 0.67
CA GLY A 55 -5.99 -1.80 -0.49
C GLY A 55 -5.41 -0.40 -0.33
N ALA A 56 -4.23 -0.26 0.29
CA ALA A 56 -3.68 1.06 0.67
C ALA A 56 -2.66 1.65 -0.32
N SER A 57 -2.39 0.99 -1.45
CA SER A 57 -1.56 1.57 -2.52
C SER A 57 -2.02 2.96 -2.95
N SER A 58 -1.07 3.82 -3.29
CA SER A 58 -1.33 5.23 -3.61
C SER A 58 -1.65 5.46 -5.09
N VAL A 59 -1.25 4.54 -5.97
CA VAL A 59 -1.46 4.62 -7.43
C VAL A 59 -0.84 5.91 -7.99
N ASN A 60 0.46 5.86 -8.28
CA ASN A 60 1.18 6.99 -8.85
C ASN A 60 0.66 7.31 -10.26
N SER A 61 0.11 8.51 -10.45
CA SER A 61 -0.42 8.97 -11.75
C SER A 61 0.68 9.06 -12.82
N ASP A 62 1.92 9.28 -12.41
CA ASP A 62 3.09 9.29 -13.31
C ASP A 62 3.30 7.92 -13.94
N ASP A 63 3.29 6.86 -13.12
CA ASP A 63 3.41 5.48 -13.61
C ASP A 63 2.25 5.13 -14.54
N VAL A 64 1.01 5.51 -14.20
CA VAL A 64 -0.16 5.29 -15.07
C VAL A 64 0.02 5.97 -16.43
N ARG A 65 0.45 7.23 -16.44
CA ARG A 65 0.71 7.99 -17.67
C ARG A 65 1.80 7.34 -18.52
N ARG A 66 2.91 6.96 -17.89
CA ARG A 66 4.08 6.33 -18.56
C ARG A 66 3.74 4.96 -19.12
N ILE A 67 3.01 4.14 -18.38
CA ILE A 67 2.47 2.87 -18.86
C ILE A 67 1.61 3.07 -20.11
N ASN A 68 0.71 4.06 -20.09
CA ASN A 68 -0.15 4.35 -21.25
C ASN A 68 0.64 4.86 -22.46
N ALA A 69 1.67 5.68 -22.24
CA ALA A 69 2.60 6.11 -23.29
C ALA A 69 3.45 4.95 -23.85
N ALA A 70 3.56 3.83 -23.12
CA ALA A 70 4.23 2.60 -23.53
C ALA A 70 3.22 1.49 -23.90
N GLY A 71 2.09 1.87 -24.51
CA GLY A 71 1.11 0.92 -25.08
C GLY A 71 0.15 0.29 -24.05
N GLY A 72 0.13 0.78 -22.81
CA GLY A 72 -0.88 0.46 -21.82
C GLY A 72 -2.23 1.16 -22.09
N ARG A 73 -3.28 0.72 -21.39
CA ARG A 73 -4.63 1.32 -21.46
C ARG A 73 -5.28 1.40 -20.07
N LEU A 74 -4.50 1.82 -19.08
CA LEU A 74 -4.97 2.06 -17.71
C LEU A 74 -5.84 3.31 -17.67
N ASN A 75 -6.84 3.34 -16.80
CA ASN A 75 -7.66 4.53 -16.58
C ASN A 75 -6.79 5.70 -16.08
N PRO A 76 -6.69 6.84 -16.81
CA PRO A 76 -5.90 8.00 -16.38
C PRO A 76 -6.39 8.64 -15.07
N GLN A 77 -7.64 8.37 -14.68
CA GLN A 77 -8.26 8.83 -13.44
C GLN A 77 -8.09 7.83 -12.29
N ALA A 78 -7.32 6.76 -12.47
CA ALA A 78 -7.02 5.81 -11.41
C ALA A 78 -6.34 6.54 -10.24
N LYS A 79 -6.95 6.45 -9.05
CA LYS A 79 -6.46 7.05 -7.81
C LYS A 79 -6.40 5.98 -6.72
N GLY A 80 -5.41 6.10 -5.85
CA GLY A 80 -5.25 5.28 -4.66
C GLY A 80 -5.34 6.12 -3.39
N VAL A 81 -5.02 5.50 -2.25
CA VAL A 81 -5.08 6.17 -0.94
C VAL A 81 -4.01 7.27 -0.89
N ALA A 82 -4.40 8.47 -0.44
CA ALA A 82 -3.47 9.57 -0.31
C ALA A 82 -2.46 9.27 0.82
N GLU A 83 -1.17 9.40 0.54
CA GLU A 83 -0.12 9.09 1.53
C GLU A 83 -0.24 9.94 2.80
N SER A 84 -0.78 11.16 2.68
CA SER A 84 -1.04 12.06 3.80
C SER A 84 -2.05 11.53 4.82
N GLU A 85 -2.92 10.60 4.42
CA GLU A 85 -3.93 10.01 5.31
C GLU A 85 -3.38 8.81 6.12
N LEU A 86 -2.27 8.21 5.67
CA LEU A 86 -1.70 7.02 6.30
C LEU A 86 -1.18 7.31 7.72
N PRO A 87 -0.48 8.43 8.01
CA PRO A 87 -0.09 8.78 9.37
C PRO A 87 -1.27 8.87 10.35
N ASP A 88 -2.41 9.42 9.91
CA ASP A 88 -3.60 9.53 10.76
C ASP A 88 -4.24 8.17 11.01
N ALA A 89 -4.29 7.31 9.98
CA ALA A 89 -4.74 5.93 10.16
C ALA A 89 -3.85 5.15 11.15
N ILE A 90 -2.52 5.37 11.10
CA ILE A 90 -1.56 4.75 12.03
C ILE A 90 -1.78 5.23 13.47
N ARG A 91 -2.02 6.54 13.67
CA ARG A 91 -2.36 7.10 14.99
C ARG A 91 -3.59 6.42 15.57
N LEU A 92 -4.57 6.10 14.71
CA LEU A 92 -5.81 5.41 15.04
C LEU A 92 -5.69 3.88 15.18
N GLY A 93 -4.48 3.31 15.16
CA GLY A 93 -4.24 1.90 15.50
C GLY A 93 -3.93 0.98 14.32
N VAL A 94 -3.86 1.51 13.09
CA VAL A 94 -3.35 0.73 11.95
C VAL A 94 -1.86 0.45 12.13
N CYS A 95 -1.50 -0.83 12.16
CA CYS A 95 -0.11 -1.29 12.33
C CYS A 95 0.39 -2.13 11.14
N LYS A 96 -0.52 -2.51 10.22
CA LYS A 96 -0.19 -3.26 9.01
C LYS A 96 -0.92 -2.68 7.81
N VAL A 97 -0.17 -2.40 6.75
CA VAL A 97 -0.69 -1.78 5.53
C VAL A 97 -0.35 -2.63 4.32
N ASN A 98 -1.36 -3.05 3.56
CA ASN A 98 -1.17 -3.87 2.37
C ASN A 98 -1.13 -2.99 1.11
N MET A 99 0.02 -3.01 0.42
CA MET A 99 0.23 -2.29 -0.84
C MET A 99 0.77 -3.24 -1.90
N ALA A 100 -0.01 -3.45 -2.97
CA ALA A 100 0.36 -4.33 -4.08
C ALA A 100 0.28 -3.63 -5.43
N THR A 101 -0.68 -2.72 -5.62
CA THR A 101 -0.89 -2.02 -6.89
C THR A 101 0.34 -1.18 -7.28
N ASP A 102 0.97 -0.51 -6.32
CA ASP A 102 2.14 0.34 -6.59
C ASP A 102 3.30 -0.46 -7.22
N ALA A 103 3.66 -1.61 -6.63
CA ALA A 103 4.71 -2.48 -7.17
C ALA A 103 4.34 -3.04 -8.56
N ARG A 104 3.07 -3.37 -8.79
CA ARG A 104 2.59 -3.86 -10.10
C ARG A 104 2.63 -2.78 -11.17
N LEU A 105 2.29 -1.54 -10.84
CA LEU A 105 2.41 -0.40 -11.75
C LEU A 105 3.87 -0.13 -12.07
N LEU A 106 4.73 -0.11 -11.07
CA LEU A 106 6.17 0.05 -11.27
C LEU A 106 6.74 -1.04 -12.20
N TRP A 107 6.41 -2.31 -11.93
CA TRP A 107 6.80 -3.42 -12.78
C TRP A 107 6.33 -3.21 -14.23
N ALA A 108 5.04 -2.91 -14.41
CA ALA A 108 4.45 -2.72 -15.73
C ALA A 108 5.08 -1.55 -16.48
N ARG A 109 5.38 -0.44 -15.80
CA ARG A 109 6.05 0.71 -16.38
C ARG A 109 7.44 0.33 -16.88
N VAL A 110 8.28 -0.21 -16.00
CA VAL A 110 9.68 -0.55 -16.30
C VAL A 110 9.74 -1.48 -17.51
N HIS A 111 8.96 -2.56 -17.51
CA HIS A 111 9.04 -3.56 -18.59
C HIS A 111 8.47 -3.04 -19.90
N ARG A 112 7.37 -2.26 -19.86
CA ARG A 112 6.79 -1.68 -21.09
C ARG A 112 7.68 -0.64 -21.73
N GLU A 113 8.28 0.25 -20.93
CA GLU A 113 9.21 1.25 -21.44
C GLU A 113 10.45 0.57 -22.00
N PHE A 114 11.03 -0.38 -21.26
CA PHE A 114 12.21 -1.11 -21.71
C PHE A 114 12.01 -1.80 -23.05
N PHE A 115 10.98 -2.63 -23.22
CA PHE A 115 10.76 -3.35 -24.48
C PHE A 115 10.24 -2.47 -25.63
N ARG A 116 9.68 -1.28 -25.32
CA ARG A 116 9.37 -0.27 -26.36
C ARG A 116 10.66 0.34 -26.90
N ASP A 117 11.60 0.66 -26.01
CA ASP A 117 12.82 1.41 -26.33
C ASP A 117 13.96 0.49 -26.81
N HIS A 118 13.93 -0.79 -26.44
CA HIS A 118 14.89 -1.84 -26.80
C HIS A 118 14.17 -3.04 -27.46
N PRO A 119 13.59 -2.89 -28.65
CA PRO A 119 12.80 -3.95 -29.30
C PRO A 119 13.62 -5.19 -29.69
N GLU A 120 14.94 -5.08 -29.78
CA GLU A 120 15.87 -6.19 -29.99
C GLU A 120 16.11 -7.04 -28.74
N ALA A 121 15.89 -6.47 -27.55
CA ALA A 121 16.14 -7.15 -26.29
C ALA A 121 15.02 -8.15 -25.96
N PHE A 122 15.41 -9.27 -25.36
CA PHE A 122 14.48 -10.33 -24.95
C PHE A 122 14.79 -10.90 -23.56
N ASP A 123 15.94 -10.55 -22.97
CA ASP A 123 16.33 -11.01 -21.65
C ASP A 123 15.52 -10.26 -20.58
N PRO A 124 14.66 -10.94 -19.79
CA PRO A 124 13.89 -10.28 -18.74
C PRO A 124 14.74 -9.82 -17.55
N ILE A 125 16.00 -10.27 -17.44
CA ILE A 125 16.89 -9.86 -16.35
C ILE A 125 17.24 -8.38 -16.47
N GLU A 126 17.41 -7.84 -17.68
CA GLU A 126 17.78 -6.44 -17.91
C GLU A 126 16.74 -5.45 -17.31
N PRO A 127 15.45 -5.47 -17.71
CA PRO A 127 14.42 -4.66 -17.06
C PRO A 127 14.17 -5.09 -15.62
N GLY A 128 14.41 -6.37 -15.27
CA GLY A 128 14.30 -6.88 -13.91
C GLY A 128 15.24 -6.18 -12.93
N ARG A 129 16.48 -5.86 -13.34
CA ARG A 129 17.45 -5.13 -12.50
C ARG A 129 16.98 -3.70 -12.21
N ILE A 130 16.46 -3.01 -13.22
CA ILE A 130 15.87 -1.67 -13.08
C ILE A 130 14.69 -1.73 -12.11
N TYR A 131 13.78 -2.69 -12.31
CA TYR A 131 12.61 -2.87 -11.44
C TYR A 131 13.01 -3.11 -9.98
N VAL A 132 13.99 -3.98 -9.71
CA VAL A 132 14.41 -4.27 -8.33
C VAL A 132 14.99 -3.03 -7.65
N GLN A 133 15.80 -2.24 -8.35
CA GLN A 133 16.37 -1.00 -7.81
C GLN A 133 15.27 -0.01 -7.45
N GLU A 134 14.36 0.26 -8.38
CA GLU A 134 13.26 1.20 -8.14
C GLU A 134 12.25 0.68 -7.10
N LEU A 135 12.03 -0.63 -7.02
CA LEU A 135 11.19 -1.23 -6.00
C LEU A 135 11.80 -1.03 -4.61
N ALA A 136 13.12 -1.14 -4.48
CA ALA A 136 13.81 -0.87 -3.22
C ALA A 136 13.62 0.59 -2.78
N GLU A 137 13.70 1.55 -3.71
CA GLU A 137 13.43 2.97 -3.46
C GLU A 137 11.98 3.21 -3.04
N LEU A 138 11.03 2.59 -3.73
CA LEU A 138 9.60 2.63 -3.39
C LEU A 138 9.36 2.09 -1.98
N VAL A 139 9.91 0.91 -1.65
CA VAL A 139 9.76 0.29 -0.32
C VAL A 139 10.38 1.18 0.75
N ALA A 140 11.58 1.72 0.53
CA ALA A 140 12.23 2.64 1.47
C ALA A 140 11.39 3.91 1.70
N HIS A 141 10.79 4.46 0.64
CA HIS A 141 9.85 5.58 0.75
C HIS A 141 8.62 5.22 1.59
N LYS A 142 7.97 4.08 1.30
CA LYS A 142 6.82 3.62 2.09
C LYS A 142 7.17 3.39 3.55
N CYS A 143 8.35 2.85 3.87
CA CYS A 143 8.81 2.72 5.25
C CYS A 143 8.91 4.06 5.99
N ARG A 144 9.36 5.13 5.31
CA ARG A 144 9.39 6.47 5.90
C ARG A 144 7.98 7.01 6.12
N VAL A 145 7.10 6.92 5.12
CA VAL A 145 5.69 7.37 5.21
C VAL A 145 4.94 6.65 6.35
N LEU A 146 5.17 5.35 6.51
CA LEU A 146 4.54 4.52 7.53
C LEU A 146 5.23 4.60 8.90
N GLY A 147 6.32 5.36 9.04
CA GLY A 147 7.04 5.52 10.30
C GLY A 147 7.80 4.27 10.76
N SER A 148 8.05 3.31 9.87
CA SER A 148 8.78 2.07 10.17
C SER A 148 10.26 2.12 9.79
N ALA A 149 10.71 3.19 9.13
CA ALA A 149 12.12 3.43 8.87
C ALA A 149 12.93 3.44 10.18
N ASP A 150 14.11 2.81 10.16
CA ASP A 150 15.07 2.77 11.26
C ASP A 150 14.59 2.11 12.57
N ARG A 151 13.47 1.37 12.56
CA ARG A 151 12.91 0.69 13.75
C ARG A 151 13.47 -0.71 14.02
N LEU A 152 14.35 -1.24 13.17
CA LEU A 152 14.81 -2.64 13.26
C LEU A 152 15.48 -2.98 14.60
N ASN A 153 16.34 -2.10 15.11
CA ASN A 153 17.06 -2.36 16.35
C ASN A 153 16.11 -2.37 17.56
N GLU A 154 15.13 -1.49 17.59
CA GLU A 154 14.10 -1.47 18.64
C GLU A 154 13.28 -2.76 18.65
N VAL A 155 12.87 -3.24 17.47
CA VAL A 155 12.16 -4.53 17.35
C VAL A 155 13.04 -5.68 17.85
N ARG A 156 14.33 -5.70 17.49
CA ARG A 156 15.27 -6.72 17.98
C ARG A 156 15.41 -6.70 19.50
N THR A 157 15.52 -5.51 20.11
CA THR A 157 15.56 -5.36 21.56
C THR A 157 14.29 -5.87 22.22
N TYR A 158 13.12 -5.52 21.67
CA TYR A 158 11.83 -5.97 22.17
C TYR A 158 11.68 -7.51 22.15
N LEU A 159 12.15 -8.16 21.08
CA LEU A 159 12.06 -9.62 20.91
C LEU A 159 13.14 -10.41 21.65
N SER A 160 14.20 -9.76 22.14
CA SER A 160 15.29 -10.41 22.86
C SER A 160 15.01 -10.64 24.35
N LEU A 161 13.82 -10.25 24.82
CA LEU A 161 13.27 -10.50 26.15
C LEU A 161 12.32 -11.70 26.09
#